data_AF-A0A8X7RKV9-F1
#
_entry.id   AF-A0A8X7RKV9-F1
#
_cell.length_a   1.000
_cell.length_b   1.000
_cell.length_c   1.000
_cell.angle_alpha   90.00
_cell.angle_beta   90.00
_cell.angle_gamma   90.00
#
_symmetry.space_group_name_H-M   'P 1'
#
loop_
_entity.id
_entity.type
_entity.pdbx_description
1 polymer ?
#
loop_
_entity_poly.entity_id
_entity_poly.type
_entity_poly.pdbx_seq_one_letter_code
_entity_poly.pdbx_strand_id
1 'polypeptide(L)'
;MDQSKLKRCSASSSSHAEAAAEATDPLQKERDLDDLKTEVDSRKKRKQEEETTEKKKKCCFGTKDAKGNNERTIFVTGFDNSGSRDEIRSALAKHFSSCGELTRVFVHIECETGVSRGYAFINLKKRGGEIEAALSLNGSDLGGHKLLVTMAKLRDEYYAHFNFKGCEICRAGYTAGPQRLYRWNLRTGGGKVRRFSPKFEEKCRRHHEERMASRKMNKSKTKEG
;
A
#
# COMPACT_ATOMS: atom_id res chain seq x y z
N MET A 1 49.63 35.93 -58.14
CA MET A 1 51.00 36.39 -57.84
C MET A 1 51.37 35.85 -56.46
N ASP A 2 52.03 34.70 -56.42
CA ASP A 2 53.49 34.54 -56.19
C ASP A 2 53.81 34.60 -54.69
N GLN A 3 53.91 33.45 -53.99
CA GLN A 3 55.15 32.69 -53.76
C GLN A 3 56.30 33.62 -53.32
N SER A 4 56.93 33.46 -52.15
CA SER A 4 58.04 32.51 -52.02
C SER A 4 58.84 32.79 -50.73
N LYS A 5 59.32 31.71 -50.08
CA LYS A 5 60.74 31.49 -49.67
C LYS A 5 61.30 32.28 -48.45
N LEU A 6 62.02 31.73 -47.46
CA LEU A 6 62.82 30.49 -47.24
C LEU A 6 63.00 30.28 -45.70
N LYS A 7 63.01 29.06 -45.14
CA LYS A 7 64.18 28.18 -44.82
C LYS A 7 65.32 28.92 -44.09
N ARG A 8 65.89 28.44 -42.97
CA ARG A 8 66.50 27.11 -42.78
C ARG A 8 66.90 26.84 -41.31
N CYS A 9 67.16 25.56 -41.06
CA CYS A 9 67.49 24.83 -39.83
C CYS A 9 68.91 25.10 -39.27
N SER A 10 69.17 24.81 -37.99
CA SER A 10 70.03 23.68 -37.52
C SER A 10 70.69 23.88 -36.13
N ALA A 11 70.48 22.85 -35.29
CA ALA A 11 71.41 22.13 -34.40
C ALA A 11 72.27 22.84 -33.33
N SER A 12 72.22 22.28 -32.10
CA SER A 12 73.33 21.74 -31.26
C SER A 12 72.92 21.85 -29.78
N SER A 13 72.58 20.81 -29.03
CA SER A 13 73.34 19.64 -28.52
C SER A 13 73.69 19.79 -27.04
N SER A 14 73.72 18.64 -26.35
CA SER A 14 74.23 18.35 -24.99
C SER A 14 73.22 18.58 -23.85
N SER A 15 73.02 17.69 -22.90
CA SER A 15 73.53 16.32 -22.66
C SER A 15 72.94 15.84 -21.34
N HIS A 16 72.58 14.55 -21.27
CA HIS A 16 72.55 13.64 -20.09
C HIS A 16 71.89 14.12 -18.79
N ALA A 17 71.17 13.34 -18.00
CA ALA A 17 70.55 12.04 -18.03
C ALA A 17 69.89 11.96 -16.65
N GLU A 18 68.66 11.50 -16.52
CA GLU A 18 68.32 10.63 -15.38
C GLU A 18 67.02 9.90 -15.69
N ALA A 19 67.16 8.59 -15.74
CA ALA A 19 66.07 7.65 -15.86
C ALA A 19 65.40 7.52 -14.50
N ALA A 20 64.13 7.91 -14.43
CA ALA A 20 63.20 7.35 -13.46
C ALA A 20 62.10 6.66 -14.26
N ALA A 21 62.28 5.36 -14.48
CA ALA A 21 61.19 4.49 -14.87
C ALA A 21 60.26 4.39 -13.66
N GLU A 22 59.22 5.23 -13.61
CA GLU A 22 58.13 5.03 -12.67
C GLU A 22 57.12 4.11 -13.34
N ALA A 23 57.30 2.82 -13.07
CA ALA A 23 56.33 1.78 -13.32
C ALA A 23 55.01 2.20 -12.68
N THR A 24 53.99 2.47 -13.50
CA THR A 24 52.62 2.53 -13.00
C THR A 24 52.28 1.16 -12.42
N ASP A 25 52.24 1.11 -11.09
CA ASP A 25 51.92 -0.06 -10.27
C ASP A 25 50.62 -0.73 -10.75
N PRO A 26 50.64 -2.03 -11.10
CA PRO A 26 49.45 -2.80 -11.48
C PRO A 26 48.30 -2.72 -10.46
N LEU A 27 48.61 -2.43 -9.18
CA LEU A 27 47.63 -2.33 -8.11
C LEU A 27 46.77 -1.07 -8.16
N GLN A 28 47.15 -0.04 -8.92
CA GLN A 28 46.31 1.15 -9.07
C GLN A 28 45.09 0.87 -9.97
N LYS A 29 45.25 0.03 -10.99
CA LYS A 29 44.21 -0.28 -11.96
C LYS A 29 43.12 -1.20 -11.41
N GLU A 30 43.45 -2.03 -10.41
CA GLU A 30 42.45 -2.88 -9.73
C GLU A 30 41.58 -2.06 -8.77
N ARG A 31 42.15 -1.06 -8.07
CA ARG A 31 41.40 -0.19 -7.15
C ARG A 31 40.38 0.69 -7.87
N ASP A 32 40.74 1.20 -9.05
CA ASP A 32 39.84 2.01 -9.88
C ASP A 32 38.63 1.21 -10.40
N LEU A 33 38.80 -0.10 -10.63
CA LEU A 33 37.73 -1.00 -11.06
C LEU A 33 36.74 -1.33 -9.93
N ASP A 34 37.19 -1.35 -8.67
CA ASP A 34 36.34 -1.59 -7.49
C ASP A 34 35.55 -0.34 -7.06
N ASP A 35 36.13 0.85 -7.17
CA ASP A 35 35.42 2.11 -6.92
C ASP A 35 34.31 2.36 -7.97
N LEU A 36 34.58 2.04 -9.24
CA LEU A 36 33.56 2.07 -10.30
C LEU A 36 32.45 1.02 -10.10
N LYS A 37 32.78 -0.14 -9.52
CA LYS A 37 31.80 -1.21 -9.22
C LYS A 37 30.87 -0.80 -8.07
N THR A 38 31.41 -0.15 -7.05
CA THR A 38 30.69 0.33 -5.87
C THR A 38 29.70 1.46 -6.22
N GLU A 39 30.06 2.36 -7.14
CA GLU A 39 29.18 3.38 -7.72
C GLU A 39 28.02 2.78 -8.55
N VAL A 40 28.31 1.74 -9.35
CA VAL A 40 27.31 1.03 -10.16
C VAL A 40 26.31 0.27 -9.29
N ASP A 41 26.77 -0.41 -8.25
CA ASP A 41 25.91 -1.08 -7.28
C ASP A 41 25.08 -0.09 -6.44
N SER A 42 25.63 1.09 -6.13
CA SER A 42 24.91 2.18 -5.46
C SER A 42 23.81 2.81 -6.33
N ARG A 43 24.04 2.94 -7.65
CA ARG A 43 22.99 3.35 -8.61
C ARG A 43 21.94 2.28 -8.83
N LYS A 44 22.32 1.00 -8.76
CA LYS A 44 21.39 -0.14 -8.83
C LYS A 44 20.52 -0.23 -7.58
N LYS A 45 21.07 0.10 -6.40
CA LYS A 45 20.33 0.22 -5.14
C LYS A 45 19.36 1.42 -5.14
N ARG A 46 19.77 2.58 -5.66
CA ARG A 46 18.87 3.74 -5.86
C ARG A 46 17.79 3.49 -6.91
N LYS A 47 18.10 2.80 -8.02
CA LYS A 47 17.08 2.35 -9.00
C LYS A 47 16.13 1.31 -8.43
N GLN A 48 16.57 0.42 -7.52
CA GLN A 48 15.68 -0.53 -6.86
C GLN A 48 14.80 0.12 -5.78
N GLU A 49 15.28 1.14 -5.06
CA GLU A 49 14.42 1.97 -4.20
C GLU A 49 13.46 2.84 -5.02
N GLU A 50 13.88 3.34 -6.19
CA GLU A 50 13.07 4.22 -7.03
C GLU A 50 12.09 3.45 -7.96
N GLU A 51 12.39 2.21 -8.35
CA GLU A 51 11.44 1.30 -9.02
C GLU A 51 10.43 0.68 -8.05
N THR A 52 10.62 0.81 -6.74
CA THR A 52 9.52 0.62 -5.78
C THR A 52 8.50 1.78 -5.81
N THR A 53 8.80 2.87 -6.52
CA THR A 53 8.05 4.15 -6.48
C THR A 53 6.91 4.29 -7.50
N GLU A 54 6.57 3.23 -8.23
CA GLU A 54 5.27 3.15 -8.92
C GLU A 54 4.59 1.78 -8.73
N LYS A 55 4.47 1.30 -7.48
CA LYS A 55 3.37 0.37 -7.16
C LYS A 55 2.05 1.09 -7.44
N LYS A 56 1.54 0.92 -8.67
CA LYS A 56 0.27 1.43 -9.20
C LYS A 56 -0.78 1.50 -8.08
N LYS A 57 -1.05 2.71 -7.58
CA LYS A 57 -1.90 2.96 -6.39
C LYS A 57 -3.23 2.22 -6.57
N LYS A 58 -3.41 1.09 -5.88
CA LYS A 58 -4.57 0.20 -6.05
C LYS A 58 -5.68 0.67 -5.12
N CYS A 59 -6.85 0.99 -5.68
CA CYS A 59 -8.02 1.32 -4.88
C CYS A 59 -8.45 0.11 -4.03
N CYS A 60 -8.62 0.30 -2.72
CA CYS A 60 -9.15 -0.71 -1.81
C CYS A 60 -10.52 -1.22 -2.31
N PHE A 61 -11.41 -0.30 -2.69
CA PHE A 61 -12.76 -0.60 -3.16
C PHE A 61 -12.86 -0.86 -4.67
N GLY A 62 -11.73 -0.92 -5.38
CA GLY A 62 -11.69 -1.16 -6.83
C GLY A 62 -11.94 -2.62 -7.24
N THR A 63 -12.22 -3.51 -6.28
CA THR A 63 -12.48 -4.93 -6.54
C THR A 63 -13.97 -5.24 -6.48
N LYS A 64 -14.39 -6.28 -7.19
CA LYS A 64 -15.76 -6.82 -7.07
C LYS A 64 -16.08 -7.24 -5.63
N ASP A 65 -15.09 -7.74 -4.90
CA ASP A 65 -15.22 -8.14 -3.50
C ASP A 65 -15.31 -6.94 -2.56
N ALA A 66 -15.21 -5.68 -3.00
CA ALA A 66 -15.37 -4.54 -2.11
C ALA A 66 -16.80 -4.37 -1.59
N LYS A 67 -17.79 -4.87 -2.34
CA LYS A 67 -19.22 -4.79 -2.02
C LYS A 67 -19.76 -6.16 -1.60
N GLY A 68 -20.85 -6.17 -0.84
CA GLY A 68 -21.58 -7.41 -0.50
C GLY A 68 -21.44 -7.89 0.94
N ASN A 69 -21.04 -7.02 1.88
CA ASN A 69 -21.19 -7.31 3.31
C ASN A 69 -22.67 -7.59 3.63
N ASN A 70 -22.92 -8.59 4.46
CA ASN A 70 -24.25 -9.00 4.90
C ASN A 70 -24.21 -9.46 6.37
N GLU A 71 -25.33 -10.00 6.83
CA GLU A 71 -25.52 -10.37 8.24
C GLU A 71 -24.65 -11.51 8.74
N ARG A 72 -24.12 -12.29 7.80
CA ARG A 72 -23.31 -13.47 8.03
C ARG A 72 -21.86 -13.23 7.62
N THR A 73 -21.48 -11.98 7.39
CA THR A 73 -20.09 -11.63 7.12
C THR A 73 -19.24 -11.87 8.35
N ILE A 74 -18.14 -12.57 8.15
CA ILE A 74 -17.14 -12.88 9.16
C ILE A 74 -16.02 -11.85 9.05
N PHE A 75 -15.56 -11.36 10.20
CA PHE A 75 -14.41 -10.49 10.31
C PHE A 75 -13.21 -11.31 10.80
N VAL A 76 -12.11 -11.18 10.08
CA VAL A 76 -10.85 -11.87 10.39
C VAL A 76 -9.76 -10.82 10.55
N THR A 77 -8.97 -10.92 11.61
CA THR A 77 -7.77 -10.12 11.86
C THR A 77 -6.67 -11.00 12.46
N GLY A 78 -5.46 -10.47 12.61
CA GLY A 78 -4.33 -11.19 13.21
C GLY A 78 -3.60 -12.12 12.24
N PHE A 79 -3.75 -11.93 10.93
CA PHE A 79 -2.92 -12.59 9.92
C PHE A 79 -1.72 -11.72 9.54
N ASP A 80 -0.72 -12.31 8.89
CA ASP A 80 0.43 -11.57 8.35
C ASP A 80 -0.01 -10.52 7.30
N ASN A 81 0.30 -9.25 7.56
CA ASN A 81 -0.05 -8.13 6.72
C ASN A 81 1.09 -7.66 5.79
N SER A 82 2.24 -8.35 5.83
CA SER A 82 3.42 -8.02 5.03
C SER A 82 3.25 -8.36 3.54
N GLY A 83 2.47 -9.40 3.24
CA GLY A 83 2.22 -9.90 1.89
C GLY A 83 1.34 -9.00 1.03
N SER A 84 1.28 -9.32 -0.26
CA SER A 84 0.38 -8.61 -1.18
C SER A 84 -1.09 -8.91 -0.87
N ARG A 85 -1.99 -7.99 -1.24
CA ARG A 85 -3.44 -8.17 -1.02
C ARG A 85 -3.95 -9.50 -1.59
N ASP A 86 -3.43 -9.91 -2.73
CA ASP A 86 -3.91 -11.07 -3.46
C ASP A 86 -3.32 -12.38 -2.86
N GLU A 87 -2.10 -12.34 -2.31
CA GLU A 87 -1.53 -13.42 -1.47
C GLU A 87 -2.33 -13.62 -0.19
N ILE A 88 -2.57 -12.54 0.57
CA ILE A 88 -3.35 -12.59 1.82
C ILE A 88 -4.75 -13.13 1.54
N ARG A 89 -5.39 -12.65 0.47
CA ARG A 89 -6.71 -13.16 0.06
C ARG A 89 -6.66 -14.66 -0.22
N SER A 90 -5.65 -15.13 -0.93
CA SER A 90 -5.50 -16.55 -1.29
C SER A 90 -5.22 -17.43 -0.07
N ALA A 91 -4.39 -16.96 0.86
CA ALA A 91 -4.11 -17.64 2.13
C ALA A 91 -5.38 -17.78 2.98
N LEU A 92 -6.13 -16.68 3.16
CA LEU A 92 -7.42 -16.72 3.86
C LEU A 92 -8.42 -17.62 3.14
N ALA A 93 -8.51 -17.55 1.81
CA ALA A 93 -9.42 -18.40 1.06
C ALA A 93 -9.13 -19.89 1.28
N LYS A 94 -7.85 -20.29 1.22
CA LYS A 94 -7.45 -21.68 1.49
C LYS A 94 -7.79 -22.10 2.92
N HIS A 95 -7.50 -21.25 3.90
CA HIS A 95 -7.75 -21.56 5.31
C HIS A 95 -9.23 -21.78 5.63
N PHE A 96 -10.11 -20.93 5.07
CA PHE A 96 -11.56 -21.00 5.31
C PHE A 96 -12.30 -21.92 4.33
N SER A 97 -11.60 -22.56 3.39
CA SER A 97 -12.22 -23.49 2.43
C SER A 97 -12.79 -24.74 3.10
N SER A 98 -12.25 -25.16 4.24
CA SER A 98 -12.74 -26.29 5.03
C SER A 98 -14.08 -26.01 5.72
N CYS A 99 -14.38 -24.74 6.02
CA CYS A 99 -15.63 -24.33 6.67
C CYS A 99 -16.82 -24.28 5.71
N GLY A 100 -16.57 -24.16 4.40
CA GLY A 100 -17.61 -24.11 3.38
C GLY A 100 -17.22 -23.37 2.10
N GLU A 101 -18.18 -23.27 1.19
CA GLU A 101 -18.01 -22.61 -0.11
C GLU A 101 -17.90 -21.08 0.09
N LEU A 102 -16.72 -20.51 -0.15
CA LEU A 102 -16.47 -19.08 -0.06
C LEU A 102 -17.07 -18.34 -1.24
N THR A 103 -17.92 -17.34 -0.97
CA THR A 103 -18.51 -16.47 -1.99
C THR A 103 -17.71 -15.18 -2.18
N ARG A 104 -17.04 -14.72 -1.13
CA ARG A 104 -16.34 -13.43 -1.13
C ARG A 104 -15.25 -13.41 -0.07
N VAL A 105 -14.07 -12.91 -0.45
CA VAL A 105 -12.97 -12.61 0.46
C VAL A 105 -12.47 -11.20 0.15
N PHE A 106 -12.62 -10.28 1.08
CA PHE A 106 -12.25 -8.88 0.90
C PHE A 106 -11.21 -8.47 1.93
N VAL A 107 -9.98 -8.27 1.48
CA VAL A 107 -8.87 -7.78 2.30
C VAL A 107 -8.81 -6.26 2.20
N HIS A 108 -8.93 -5.58 3.34
CA HIS A 108 -8.90 -4.13 3.35
C HIS A 108 -7.45 -3.61 3.32
N ILE A 109 -7.15 -2.75 2.35
CA ILE A 109 -5.82 -2.15 2.19
C ILE A 109 -5.89 -0.63 2.34
N GLU A 110 -4.77 0.00 2.67
CA GLU A 110 -4.58 1.44 2.51
C GLU A 110 -4.28 1.76 1.04
N CYS A 111 -4.92 2.78 0.46
CA CYS A 111 -4.80 3.03 -0.97
C CYS A 111 -3.48 3.73 -1.35
N GLU A 112 -2.91 4.50 -0.43
CA GLU A 112 -1.65 5.23 -0.65
C GLU A 112 -0.46 4.27 -0.69
N THR A 113 -0.38 3.35 0.27
CA THR A 113 0.76 2.43 0.43
C THR A 113 0.50 1.05 -0.18
N GLY A 114 -0.75 0.68 -0.41
CA GLY A 114 -1.15 -0.66 -0.84
C GLY A 114 -1.07 -1.73 0.26
N VAL A 115 -0.63 -1.35 1.46
CA VAL A 115 -0.44 -2.26 2.60
C VAL A 115 -1.78 -2.68 3.19
N SER A 116 -1.88 -3.93 3.62
CA SER A 116 -3.07 -4.44 4.32
C SER A 116 -3.25 -3.74 5.67
N ARG A 117 -4.50 -3.40 5.99
CA ARG A 117 -4.87 -2.86 7.31
C ARG A 117 -4.95 -3.93 8.39
N GLY A 118 -4.61 -5.19 8.06
CA GLY A 118 -4.58 -6.30 8.99
C GLY A 118 -5.94 -6.95 9.25
N TYR A 119 -6.97 -6.60 8.48
CA TYR A 119 -8.28 -7.25 8.59
C TYR A 119 -8.92 -7.54 7.23
N ALA A 120 -9.81 -8.53 7.24
CA ALA A 120 -10.54 -8.99 6.08
C ALA A 120 -11.98 -9.35 6.42
N PHE A 121 -12.83 -9.31 5.39
CA PHE A 121 -14.22 -9.75 5.47
C PHE A 121 -14.43 -10.97 4.59
N ILE A 122 -15.08 -11.98 5.14
CA ILE A 122 -15.35 -13.25 4.46
C ILE A 122 -16.85 -13.51 4.45
N ASN A 123 -17.38 -13.90 3.29
CA ASN A 123 -18.73 -14.42 3.18
C ASN A 123 -18.69 -15.86 2.69
N LEU A 124 -19.43 -16.71 3.37
CA LEU A 124 -19.67 -18.09 3.01
C LEU A 124 -21.05 -18.23 2.36
N LYS A 125 -21.19 -19.23 1.48
CA LYS A 125 -22.48 -19.57 0.90
C LYS A 125 -23.40 -20.09 2.00
N LYS A 126 -24.69 -19.78 1.90
CA LYS A 126 -25.69 -20.16 2.89
C LYS A 126 -26.15 -21.60 2.62
N ARG A 127 -25.57 -22.60 3.28
CA ARG A 127 -26.10 -23.98 3.34
C ARG A 127 -26.34 -24.49 4.77
N GLY A 128 -25.81 -23.81 5.80
CA GLY A 128 -26.03 -24.09 7.23
C GLY A 128 -24.74 -24.54 7.94
N GLY A 129 -24.46 -24.00 9.13
CA GLY A 129 -23.31 -24.38 9.95
C GLY A 129 -21.96 -23.76 9.57
N GLU A 130 -21.81 -23.14 8.39
CA GLU A 130 -20.51 -22.63 7.93
C GLU A 130 -20.01 -21.45 8.76
N ILE A 131 -20.94 -20.65 9.28
CA ILE A 131 -20.60 -19.51 10.16
C ILE A 131 -20.05 -20.02 11.49
N GLU A 132 -20.65 -21.06 12.06
CA GLU A 132 -20.16 -21.66 13.30
C GLU A 132 -18.79 -22.30 13.09
N ALA A 133 -18.62 -23.07 12.00
CA ALA A 133 -17.34 -23.67 11.64
C ALA A 133 -16.23 -22.62 11.47
N ALA A 134 -16.54 -21.50 10.81
CA ALA A 134 -15.57 -20.43 10.63
C ALA A 134 -15.30 -19.66 11.93
N LEU A 135 -16.28 -19.48 12.82
CA LEU A 135 -16.05 -18.93 14.16
C LEU A 135 -15.23 -19.87 15.04
N SER A 136 -15.35 -21.20 14.86
CA SER A 136 -14.49 -22.19 15.54
C SER A 136 -13.02 -22.10 15.12
N LEU A 137 -12.71 -21.47 13.98
CA LEU A 137 -11.32 -21.17 13.58
C LEU A 137 -10.73 -19.96 14.33
N ASN A 138 -11.46 -19.35 15.25
CA ASN A 138 -10.91 -18.33 16.11
C ASN A 138 -9.76 -18.89 16.96
N GLY A 139 -8.58 -18.24 16.89
CA GLY A 139 -7.35 -18.68 17.55
C GLY A 139 -6.49 -19.65 16.74
N SER A 140 -6.95 -20.08 15.56
CA SER A 140 -6.16 -20.94 14.65
C SER A 140 -4.95 -20.19 14.08
N ASP A 141 -3.89 -20.95 13.80
CA ASP A 141 -2.64 -20.41 13.26
C ASP A 141 -2.69 -20.37 11.72
N LEU A 142 -2.31 -19.22 11.14
CA LEU A 142 -2.13 -19.02 9.71
C LEU A 142 -0.78 -18.33 9.48
N GLY A 143 0.18 -19.05 8.89
CA GLY A 143 1.52 -18.50 8.65
C GLY A 143 2.27 -18.10 9.93
N GLY A 144 2.04 -18.79 11.04
CA GLY A 144 2.64 -18.46 12.34
C GLY A 144 1.93 -17.35 13.12
N HIS A 145 0.81 -16.82 12.60
CA HIS A 145 0.02 -15.82 13.28
C HIS A 145 -1.35 -16.36 13.71
N LYS A 146 -1.78 -16.01 14.93
CA LYS A 146 -3.08 -16.42 15.46
C LYS A 146 -4.20 -15.53 14.93
N LEU A 147 -5.15 -16.14 14.23
CA LEU A 147 -6.32 -15.46 13.71
C LEU A 147 -7.30 -15.12 14.82
N LEU A 148 -7.84 -13.91 14.80
CA LEU A 148 -9.04 -13.53 15.53
C LEU A 148 -10.22 -13.49 14.57
N VAL A 149 -11.19 -14.37 14.79
CA VAL A 149 -12.36 -14.55 13.93
C VAL A 149 -13.62 -14.21 14.72
N THR A 150 -14.38 -13.22 14.23
CA THR A 150 -15.59 -12.73 14.91
C THR A 150 -16.68 -12.38 13.90
N MET A 151 -17.92 -12.19 14.38
CA MET A 151 -18.99 -11.67 13.52
C MET A 151 -18.70 -10.22 13.14
N ALA A 152 -18.69 -9.91 11.84
CA ALA A 152 -18.29 -8.59 11.38
C ALA A 152 -19.20 -7.47 11.89
N LYS A 153 -20.49 -7.76 12.09
CA LYS A 153 -21.44 -6.80 12.68
C LYS A 153 -21.09 -6.32 14.09
N LEU A 154 -20.23 -7.04 14.82
CA LEU A 154 -19.76 -6.67 16.16
C LEU A 154 -18.53 -5.75 16.10
N ARG A 155 -18.02 -5.48 14.91
CA ARG A 155 -16.80 -4.72 14.67
C ARG A 155 -17.14 -3.36 14.08
N ASP A 156 -16.52 -2.33 14.63
CA ASP A 156 -16.56 -0.96 14.12
C ASP A 156 -16.23 -0.87 12.63
N GLU A 157 -15.22 -1.65 12.20
CA GLU A 157 -14.68 -1.68 10.84
C GLU A 157 -15.71 -2.11 9.80
N TYR A 158 -16.78 -2.79 10.22
CA TYR A 158 -17.88 -3.18 9.34
C TYR A 158 -18.75 -1.98 8.91
N TYR A 159 -18.89 -0.98 9.76
CA TYR A 159 -19.74 0.19 9.52
C TYR A 159 -18.94 1.40 9.03
N ALA A 160 -17.74 1.59 9.56
CA ALA A 160 -16.93 2.75 9.29
C ALA A 160 -15.43 2.41 9.20
N HIS A 161 -14.77 2.99 8.21
CA HIS A 161 -13.33 2.83 8.01
C HIS A 161 -12.59 4.01 8.63
N PHE A 162 -12.48 4.00 9.95
CA PHE A 162 -11.73 5.01 10.69
C PHE A 162 -10.27 5.07 10.22
N ASN A 163 -9.67 6.26 10.26
CA ASN A 163 -8.25 6.50 9.89
C ASN A 163 -7.86 6.01 8.48
N PHE A 164 -8.84 5.80 7.58
CA PHE A 164 -8.58 5.42 6.20
C PHE A 164 -8.45 6.67 5.34
N LYS A 165 -7.25 6.89 4.78
CA LYS A 165 -7.02 8.05 3.90
C LYS A 165 -7.72 7.84 2.56
N GLY A 166 -7.51 6.65 1.98
CA GLY A 166 -8.14 6.22 0.74
C GLY A 166 -7.74 7.05 -0.49
N CYS A 167 -8.07 6.53 -1.67
CA CYS A 167 -7.89 7.26 -2.93
C CYS A 167 -9.12 8.12 -3.28
N GLU A 168 -9.07 8.82 -4.41
CA GLU A 168 -10.18 9.63 -4.91
C GLU A 168 -11.48 8.85 -5.07
N ILE A 169 -11.40 7.61 -5.58
CA ILE A 169 -12.54 6.70 -5.72
C ILE A 169 -13.14 6.39 -4.33
N CYS A 170 -12.29 6.16 -3.33
CA CYS A 170 -12.75 5.94 -1.97
C CYS A 170 -13.44 7.19 -1.41
N ARG A 171 -12.84 8.37 -1.59
CA ARG A 171 -13.41 9.65 -1.14
C ARG A 171 -14.77 9.91 -1.79
N ALA A 172 -14.92 9.64 -3.09
CA ALA A 172 -16.20 9.74 -3.81
C ALA A 172 -17.25 8.74 -3.28
N GLY A 173 -16.82 7.52 -2.95
CA GLY A 173 -17.67 6.52 -2.30
C GLY A 173 -18.18 6.99 -0.93
N TYR A 174 -17.30 7.61 -0.13
CA TYR A 174 -17.62 8.16 1.18
C TYR A 174 -18.42 9.46 1.14
N THR A 175 -18.27 10.32 0.13
CA THR A 175 -19.12 11.52 -0.01
C THR A 175 -20.55 11.15 -0.37
N ALA A 176 -20.73 10.09 -1.18
CA ALA A 176 -22.04 9.53 -1.50
C ALA A 176 -22.67 8.71 -0.35
N GLY A 177 -21.88 8.29 0.65
CA GLY A 177 -22.33 7.52 1.82
C GLY A 177 -23.36 8.28 2.67
N PRO A 178 -23.04 9.49 3.18
CA PRO A 178 -23.97 10.37 3.88
C PRO A 178 -25.23 10.69 3.07
N GLN A 179 -25.11 10.91 1.76
CA GLN A 179 -26.28 11.14 0.90
C GLN A 179 -27.17 9.89 0.77
N ARG A 180 -26.58 8.69 0.71
CA ARG A 180 -27.35 7.43 0.74
C ARG A 180 -28.02 7.19 2.09
N LEU A 181 -27.32 7.43 3.19
CA LEU A 181 -27.87 7.31 4.54
C LEU A 181 -29.00 8.33 4.76
N TYR A 182 -28.82 9.57 4.32
CA TYR A 182 -29.84 10.62 4.34
C TYR A 182 -31.06 10.24 3.49
N ARG A 183 -30.87 9.80 2.23
CA ARG A 183 -31.98 9.34 1.36
C ARG A 183 -32.68 8.10 1.89
N TRP A 184 -31.97 7.22 2.60
CA TRP A 184 -32.56 6.06 3.26
C TRP A 184 -33.37 6.50 4.50
N ASN A 185 -32.81 7.35 5.37
CA ASN A 185 -33.50 7.91 6.53
C ASN A 185 -34.81 8.61 6.14
N LEU A 186 -34.78 9.42 5.08
CA LEU A 186 -35.97 10.07 4.52
C LEU A 186 -37.00 9.07 4.01
N ARG A 187 -36.56 7.95 3.42
CA ARG A 187 -37.43 6.94 2.81
C ARG A 187 -38.07 6.01 3.84
N THR A 188 -37.38 5.69 4.93
CA THR A 188 -37.79 4.68 5.89
C THR A 188 -38.17 5.26 7.27
N GLY A 189 -38.28 6.58 7.39
CA GLY A 189 -38.57 7.25 8.66
C GLY A 189 -37.50 6.97 9.73
N GLY A 190 -36.24 6.89 9.33
CA GLY A 190 -35.11 6.55 10.19
C GLY A 190 -34.91 5.05 10.48
N GLY A 191 -35.90 4.19 10.18
CA GLY A 191 -35.80 2.74 10.40
C GLY A 191 -35.48 2.31 11.84
N LYS A 192 -35.60 1.02 12.15
CA LYS A 192 -35.08 0.46 13.42
C LYS A 192 -33.55 0.43 13.35
N VAL A 193 -32.91 1.57 13.59
CA VAL A 193 -31.45 1.62 13.77
C VAL A 193 -31.14 0.71 14.95
N ARG A 194 -30.34 -0.35 14.73
CA ARG A 194 -29.69 -1.00 15.86
C ARG A 194 -28.88 0.07 16.54
N ARG A 195 -29.26 0.42 17.78
CA ARG A 195 -28.59 1.45 18.57
C ARG A 195 -27.10 1.11 18.59
N PHE A 196 -26.28 1.96 17.99
CA PHE A 196 -24.84 1.73 18.00
C PHE A 196 -24.35 1.83 19.44
N SER A 197 -23.17 1.27 19.74
CA SER A 197 -22.61 1.48 21.06
C SER A 197 -22.29 2.98 21.23
N PRO A 198 -22.50 3.58 22.43
CA PRO A 198 -22.14 4.97 22.66
C PRO A 198 -20.67 5.28 22.31
N LYS A 199 -19.78 4.30 22.54
CA LYS A 199 -18.36 4.37 22.15
C LYS A 199 -18.19 4.50 20.63
N PHE A 200 -18.95 3.75 19.84
CA PHE A 200 -18.91 3.83 18.37
C PHE A 200 -19.50 5.14 17.85
N GLU A 201 -20.59 5.61 18.45
CA GLU A 201 -21.24 6.88 18.08
C GLU A 201 -20.29 8.06 18.28
N GLU A 202 -19.61 8.11 19.43
CA GLU A 202 -18.60 9.13 19.73
C GLU A 202 -17.42 9.08 18.75
N LYS A 203 -16.95 7.87 18.42
CA LYS A 203 -15.89 7.67 17.42
C LYS A 203 -16.31 8.17 16.03
N CYS A 204 -17.57 7.94 15.64
CA CYS A 204 -18.14 8.48 14.40
C CYS A 204 -18.19 10.02 14.42
N ARG A 205 -18.63 10.61 15.53
CA ARG A 205 -18.70 12.07 15.70
C ARG A 205 -17.32 12.72 15.54
N ARG A 206 -16.32 12.25 16.29
CA ARG A 206 -14.94 12.73 16.16
C ARG A 206 -14.39 12.61 14.74
N HIS A 207 -14.58 11.45 14.11
CA HIS A 207 -14.11 11.24 12.74
C HIS A 207 -14.76 12.22 11.75
N HIS A 208 -16.05 12.52 11.93
CA HIS A 208 -16.75 13.52 11.13
C HIS A 208 -16.15 14.92 11.34
N GLU A 209 -15.94 15.34 12.59
CA GLU A 209 -15.35 16.64 12.94
C GLU A 209 -13.95 16.81 12.31
N GLU A 210 -13.07 15.82 12.47
CA GLU A 210 -11.72 15.80 11.88
C GLU A 210 -11.75 15.94 10.35
N ARG A 211 -12.68 15.23 9.69
CA ARG A 211 -12.85 15.31 8.24
C ARG A 211 -13.37 16.67 7.79
N MET A 212 -14.28 17.28 8.54
CA MET A 212 -14.83 18.59 8.22
C MET A 212 -13.79 19.69 8.43
N ALA A 213 -12.97 19.61 9.48
CA ALA A 213 -11.83 20.49 9.71
C ALA A 213 -10.81 20.39 8.57
N SER A 214 -10.43 19.17 8.18
CA SER A 214 -9.50 18.92 7.06
C SER A 214 -10.01 19.49 5.74
N ARG A 215 -11.31 19.39 5.46
CA ARG A 215 -11.94 19.99 4.26
C ARG A 215 -11.90 21.51 4.27
N LYS A 216 -12.17 22.13 5.42
CA LYS A 216 -12.09 23.60 5.57
C LYS A 216 -10.68 24.10 5.27
N MET A 217 -9.64 23.42 5.81
CA MET A 217 -8.24 23.77 5.55
C MET A 217 -7.82 23.59 4.08
N ASN A 218 -8.32 22.57 3.39
CA ASN A 218 -8.01 22.38 1.97
C ASN A 218 -8.71 23.41 1.07
N LYS A 219 -9.89 23.90 1.49
CA LYS A 219 -10.65 24.93 0.75
C LYS A 219 -10.06 26.34 0.91
N SER A 220 -9.39 26.65 2.02
CA SER A 220 -8.66 27.91 2.18
C SER A 220 -7.39 27.93 1.33
N LYS A 221 -6.62 26.83 1.30
CA LYS A 221 -5.40 26.70 0.47
C LYS A 221 -5.63 26.83 -1.03
N THR A 222 -6.83 26.53 -1.52
CA THR A 222 -7.19 26.62 -2.95
C THR A 222 -7.74 27.99 -3.36
N LYS A 223 -7.90 28.94 -2.41
CA LYS A 223 -8.30 30.33 -2.68
C LYS A 223 -7.14 31.32 -2.63
N GLU A 224 -5.97 30.90 -2.16
CA GLU A 224 -4.78 31.74 -1.96
C GLU A 224 -3.66 31.49 -2.99
N GLY A 225 -3.91 30.66 -4.01
CA GLY A 225 -3.00 30.42 -5.14
C GLY A 225 -3.74 30.57 -6.46
#